data_AF-X1NI99-F1
#
_entry.id   AF-X1NI99-F1
#
_cell.length_a   1.000
_cell.length_b   1.000
_cell.length_c   1.000
_cell.angle_alpha   90.00
_cell.angle_beta   90.00
_cell.angle_gamma   90.00
#
_symmetry.space_group_name_H-M   'P 1'
#
loop_
_entity.id
_entity.type
_entity.pdbx_description
1 polymer ?
#
loop_
_entity_poly.entity_id
_entity_poly.type
_entity_poly.pdbx_seq_one_letter_code
_entity_poly.pdbx_strand_id
1 'polypeptide(L)'
;MANNKKLYVSPLVERNASKEMAELFGAQKKFSTWRRLWLELAKAQKKLGLDIKQNQINEMAKHLDDIDFKKATAYEKKFRHDCFAHIHTFAEAAPKAAPIIHLGATSCFVGDNADLIIMREALQITSGKLAAVINLLGRFAKKYRSLATLGFTHFQPAQLTTIGKRATLWCYEFVMDLREIEYRLETLPFRGVKRYHRYTGFFFGTF
;
A
#
# COMPACT_ATOMS: atom_id res chain seq x y z
N MET A 1 -17.87 -7.70 9.12
CA MET A 1 -18.43 -8.81 9.92
C MET A 1 -18.08 -8.52 11.37
N ALA A 2 -19.06 -8.55 12.28
CA ALA A 2 -18.83 -8.33 13.71
C ALA A 2 -17.81 -9.36 14.23
N ASN A 3 -16.93 -8.93 15.13
CA ASN A 3 -15.80 -9.69 15.66
C ASN A 3 -16.31 -10.98 16.36
N ASN A 4 -16.40 -12.09 15.62
CA ASN A 4 -16.81 -13.37 16.18
C ASN A 4 -15.64 -13.90 17.00
N LYS A 5 -15.69 -13.73 18.33
CA LYS A 5 -14.65 -14.18 19.28
C LYS A 5 -14.35 -15.68 19.21
N LYS A 6 -15.14 -16.47 18.46
CA LYS A 6 -14.87 -17.90 18.20
C LYS A 6 -13.85 -18.13 17.09
N LEU A 7 -13.65 -17.18 16.18
CA LEU A 7 -12.72 -17.31 15.06
C LEU A 7 -11.39 -16.65 15.40
N TYR A 8 -10.30 -17.22 14.88
CA TYR A 8 -8.98 -16.61 14.99
C TYR A 8 -8.98 -15.23 14.33
N VAL A 9 -8.42 -14.26 15.03
CA VAL A 9 -8.14 -12.92 14.53
C VAL A 9 -6.64 -12.68 14.70
N SER A 10 -6.01 -12.08 13.68
CA SER A 10 -4.58 -11.79 13.76
C SER A 10 -4.32 -10.72 14.83
N PRO A 11 -3.45 -10.98 15.83
CA PRO A 11 -3.09 -9.99 16.85
C PRO A 11 -2.35 -8.78 16.25
N LEU A 12 -1.83 -8.90 15.03
CA LEU A 12 -1.29 -7.77 14.28
C LEU A 12 -2.38 -6.72 14.02
N VAL A 13 -3.56 -7.15 13.56
CA VAL A 13 -4.67 -6.24 13.22
C VAL A 13 -5.44 -5.82 14.47
N GLU A 14 -5.62 -6.74 15.43
CA GLU A 14 -6.46 -6.47 16.62
C GLU A 14 -5.76 -5.59 17.67
N ARG A 15 -4.43 -5.69 17.80
CA ARG A 15 -3.71 -5.09 18.94
C ARG A 15 -2.43 -4.36 18.59
N ASN A 16 -1.57 -4.92 17.73
CA ASN A 16 -0.19 -4.48 17.63
C ASN A 16 0.03 -3.37 16.58
N ALA A 17 -0.64 -3.45 15.42
CA ALA A 17 -0.48 -2.47 14.36
C ALA A 17 -1.28 -1.20 14.64
N SER A 18 -0.78 -0.06 14.15
CA SER A 18 -1.56 1.18 14.12
C SER A 18 -2.78 1.02 13.22
N LYS A 19 -3.90 1.65 13.61
CA LYS A 19 -5.14 1.69 12.82
C LYS A 19 -4.91 2.05 11.35
N GLU A 20 -4.10 3.07 11.08
CA GLU A 20 -3.72 3.51 9.74
C GLU A 20 -3.17 2.37 8.85
N MET A 21 -2.17 1.64 9.34
CA MET A 21 -1.59 0.49 8.64
C MET A 21 -2.61 -0.66 8.47
N ALA A 22 -3.44 -0.91 9.48
CA ALA A 22 -4.46 -1.95 9.41
C ALA A 22 -5.54 -1.63 8.37
N GLU A 23 -5.99 -0.37 8.29
CA GLU A 23 -6.99 0.09 7.32
C GLU A 23 -6.43 0.11 5.89
N LEU A 24 -5.14 0.43 5.72
CA LEU A 24 -4.44 0.41 4.44
C LEU A 24 -4.46 -0.98 3.75
N PHE A 25 -4.34 -2.06 4.53
CA PHE A 25 -4.45 -3.43 4.02
C PHE A 25 -5.88 -3.99 4.06
N GLY A 26 -6.87 -3.15 4.39
CA GLY A 26 -8.27 -3.55 4.46
C GLY A 26 -8.92 -3.73 3.09
N ALA A 27 -10.01 -4.52 3.06
CA ALA A 27 -10.78 -4.77 1.84
C ALA A 27 -11.31 -3.47 1.20
N GLN A 28 -11.77 -2.51 2.02
CA GLN A 28 -12.21 -1.21 1.54
C GLN A 28 -11.12 -0.51 0.73
N LYS A 29 -9.89 -0.42 1.25
CA LYS A 29 -8.78 0.18 0.52
C LYS A 29 -8.45 -0.61 -0.75
N LYS A 30 -8.30 -1.94 -0.68
CA LYS A 30 -8.02 -2.79 -1.85
C LYS A 30 -8.98 -2.54 -3.01
N PHE A 31 -10.28 -2.69 -2.75
CA PHE A 31 -11.28 -2.67 -3.82
C PHE A 31 -11.64 -1.25 -4.27
N SER A 32 -11.49 -0.25 -3.42
CA SER A 32 -11.62 1.15 -3.83
C SER A 32 -10.43 1.61 -4.67
N THR A 33 -9.22 1.09 -4.42
CA THR A 33 -8.06 1.23 -5.32
C THR A 33 -8.31 0.55 -6.67
N TRP A 34 -8.94 -0.63 -6.71
CA TRP A 34 -9.32 -1.28 -7.98
C TRP A 34 -10.25 -0.41 -8.82
N ARG A 35 -11.29 0.18 -8.20
CA ARG A 35 -12.21 1.11 -8.89
C ARG A 35 -11.47 2.34 -9.43
N ARG A 36 -10.53 2.90 -8.68
CA ARG A 36 -9.66 4.00 -9.13
C ARG A 36 -8.77 3.60 -10.31
N LEU A 37 -8.16 2.41 -10.27
CA LEU A 37 -7.36 1.89 -11.38
C LEU A 37 -8.19 1.70 -12.66
N TRP A 38 -9.42 1.18 -12.55
CA TRP A 38 -10.34 1.10 -13.70
C TRP A 38 -10.76 2.48 -14.21
N LEU A 39 -10.99 3.45 -13.32
CA LEU A 39 -11.28 4.83 -13.71
C LEU A 39 -10.12 5.43 -14.50
N GLU A 40 -8.88 5.27 -14.03
CA GLU A 40 -7.69 5.75 -14.74
C GLU A 40 -7.49 5.02 -16.08
N LEU A 41 -7.76 3.72 -16.15
CA LEU A 41 -7.76 2.97 -17.40
C LEU A 41 -8.76 3.53 -18.42
N ALA A 42 -9.99 3.83 -17.99
CA ALA A 42 -11.01 4.39 -18.86
C ALA A 42 -10.65 5.81 -19.36
N LYS A 43 -10.10 6.66 -18.48
CA LYS A 43 -9.59 8.00 -18.84
C LYS A 43 -8.45 7.90 -19.86
N ALA A 44 -7.50 7.01 -19.61
CA ALA A 44 -6.38 6.71 -20.48
C ALA A 44 -6.82 6.28 -21.88
N GLN A 45 -7.69 5.28 -21.95
CA GLN A 45 -8.22 4.75 -23.19
C GLN A 45 -9.00 5.79 -23.99
N LYS A 46 -9.81 6.62 -23.31
CA LYS A 46 -10.48 7.76 -23.95
C LYS A 46 -9.47 8.74 -24.57
N LYS A 47 -8.41 9.09 -23.85
CA LYS A 47 -7.35 9.99 -24.35
C LYS A 47 -6.64 9.41 -25.58
N LEU A 48 -6.59 8.08 -25.69
CA LEU A 48 -6.04 7.36 -26.84
C LEU A 48 -7.05 7.16 -28.00
N GLY A 49 -8.28 7.67 -27.87
CA GLY A 49 -9.27 7.68 -28.95
C GLY A 49 -10.25 6.50 -28.96
N LEU A 50 -10.31 5.67 -27.91
CA LEU A 50 -11.38 4.68 -27.78
C LEU A 50 -12.73 5.37 -27.54
N ASP A 51 -13.82 4.76 -28.04
CA ASP A 51 -15.20 5.25 -27.83
C ASP A 51 -15.65 5.07 -26.38
N ILE A 52 -15.14 5.94 -25.51
CA ILE A 52 -15.47 6.04 -24.09
C ILE A 52 -16.07 7.41 -23.83
N LYS A 53 -17.34 7.44 -23.46
CA LYS A 53 -18.10 8.66 -23.26
C LYS A 53 -17.78 9.28 -21.90
N GLN A 54 -17.75 10.61 -21.83
CA GLN A 54 -17.44 11.31 -20.57
C GLN A 54 -18.44 10.97 -19.45
N ASN A 55 -19.70 10.74 -19.79
CA ASN A 55 -20.74 10.36 -18.83
C ASN A 55 -20.45 9.00 -18.16
N GLN A 56 -19.78 8.06 -18.83
CA GLN A 56 -19.38 6.77 -18.26
C GLN A 56 -18.27 6.98 -17.22
N ILE A 57 -17.23 7.74 -17.57
CA ILE A 57 -16.12 8.10 -16.65
C ILE A 57 -16.67 8.85 -15.42
N ASN A 58 -17.57 9.80 -15.64
CA ASN A 58 -18.18 10.58 -14.55
C ASN A 58 -19.03 9.70 -13.62
N GLU A 59 -19.70 8.67 -14.15
CA GLU A 59 -20.46 7.73 -13.33
C GLU A 59 -19.54 6.84 -12.50
N MET A 60 -18.46 6.29 -13.09
CA MET A 60 -17.43 5.55 -12.34
C MET A 60 -16.86 6.37 -11.19
N ALA A 61 -16.56 7.64 -11.41
CA ALA A 61 -15.97 8.53 -10.41
C ALA A 61 -16.88 8.81 -9.21
N LYS A 62 -18.20 8.70 -9.36
CA LYS A 62 -19.17 8.87 -8.26
C LYS A 62 -19.22 7.66 -7.33
N HIS A 63 -18.84 6.49 -7.84
CA HIS A 63 -19.02 5.21 -7.17
C HIS A 63 -17.68 4.55 -6.84
N LEU A 64 -16.67 5.30 -6.38
CA LEU A 64 -15.34 4.73 -6.08
C LEU A 64 -15.25 4.06 -4.71
N ASP A 65 -16.04 4.53 -3.74
CA ASP A 65 -15.91 4.15 -2.33
C ASP A 65 -17.15 3.46 -1.74
N ASP A 66 -18.28 3.47 -2.45
CA ASP A 66 -19.56 2.87 -2.07
C ASP A 66 -19.66 1.39 -2.52
N ILE A 67 -18.77 0.55 -1.99
CA ILE A 67 -18.67 -0.85 -2.41
C ILE A 67 -19.71 -1.71 -1.68
N ASP A 68 -20.63 -2.30 -2.45
CA ASP A 68 -21.54 -3.32 -1.92
C ASP A 68 -20.82 -4.68 -1.81
N PHE A 69 -20.21 -4.91 -0.64
CA PHE A 69 -19.51 -6.16 -0.34
C PHE A 69 -20.42 -7.39 -0.33
N LYS A 70 -21.72 -7.24 -0.05
CA LYS A 70 -22.66 -8.37 -0.07
C LYS A 70 -22.84 -8.86 -1.49
N LYS A 71 -23.03 -7.94 -2.45
CA LYS A 71 -23.07 -8.27 -3.88
C LYS A 71 -21.75 -8.84 -4.38
N ALA A 72 -20.62 -8.24 -4.00
CA ALA A 72 -19.31 -8.77 -4.37
C ALA A 72 -19.12 -10.22 -3.90
N THR A 73 -19.51 -10.52 -2.65
CA THR A 73 -19.43 -11.88 -2.09
C THR A 73 -20.36 -12.86 -2.84
N ALA A 74 -21.58 -12.43 -3.18
CA ALA A 74 -22.52 -13.25 -3.95
C ALA A 74 -21.98 -13.55 -5.36
N TYR A 75 -21.41 -12.55 -6.03
CA TYR A 75 -20.78 -12.72 -7.33
C TYR A 75 -19.52 -13.57 -7.28
N GLU A 76 -18.70 -13.42 -6.25
CA GLU A 76 -17.50 -14.24 -6.06
C GLU A 76 -17.86 -15.71 -5.88
N LYS A 77 -18.92 -16.00 -5.10
CA LYS A 77 -19.44 -17.37 -4.97
C LYS A 77 -19.93 -17.95 -6.31
N LYS A 78 -20.53 -17.11 -7.16
CA LYS A 78 -21.03 -17.51 -8.49
C LYS A 78 -19.89 -17.77 -9.48
N PHE A 79 -18.94 -16.85 -9.56
CA PHE A 79 -17.90 -16.84 -10.60
C PHE A 79 -16.61 -17.52 -10.17
N ARG A 80 -16.42 -17.74 -8.87
CA ARG A 80 -15.18 -18.25 -8.26
C ARG A 80 -13.96 -17.40 -8.62
N HIS A 81 -14.18 -16.10 -8.83
CA HIS A 81 -13.14 -15.14 -9.19
C HIS A 81 -13.48 -13.75 -8.64
N ASP A 82 -12.64 -13.24 -7.74
CA ASP A 82 -12.80 -11.96 -7.04
C ASP A 82 -12.81 -10.74 -7.99
N CYS A 83 -11.84 -10.64 -8.92
CA CYS A 83 -11.78 -9.59 -9.92
C CYS A 83 -13.08 -9.52 -10.73
N PHE A 84 -13.55 -10.66 -11.23
CA PHE A 84 -14.76 -10.71 -12.02
C PHE A 84 -16.00 -10.33 -11.18
N ALA A 85 -16.05 -10.75 -9.91
CA ALA A 85 -17.09 -10.36 -8.99
C ALA A 85 -17.15 -8.84 -8.75
N HIS A 86 -15.99 -8.21 -8.58
CA HIS A 86 -15.90 -6.76 -8.39
C HIS A 86 -16.18 -5.96 -9.66
N ILE A 87 -15.88 -6.50 -10.85
CA ILE A 87 -16.31 -5.91 -12.14
C ILE A 87 -17.83 -5.85 -12.20
N HIS A 88 -18.52 -6.97 -11.94
CA HIS A 88 -19.98 -7.01 -11.95
C HIS A 88 -20.60 -6.12 -10.87
N THR A 89 -20.03 -6.13 -9.66
CA THR A 89 -20.47 -5.26 -8.57
C THR A 89 -20.34 -3.78 -8.93
N PHE A 90 -19.28 -3.39 -9.63
CA PHE A 90 -19.08 -2.01 -10.06
C PHE A 90 -19.95 -1.64 -11.26
N ALA A 91 -20.15 -2.55 -12.20
CA ALA A 91 -21.06 -2.37 -13.33
C ALA A 91 -22.51 -2.14 -12.88
N GLU A 92 -22.97 -2.77 -11.81
CA GLU A 92 -24.29 -2.47 -11.24
C GLU A 92 -24.38 -1.07 -10.61
N ALA A 93 -23.30 -0.60 -9.96
CA ALA A 93 -23.26 0.74 -9.40
C ALA A 93 -23.14 1.83 -10.48
N ALA A 94 -22.45 1.52 -11.58
CA ALA A 94 -22.21 2.40 -12.72
C ALA A 94 -22.66 1.77 -14.05
N PRO A 95 -23.98 1.65 -14.29
CA PRO A 95 -24.54 0.90 -15.42
C PRO A 95 -24.17 1.47 -16.80
N LYS A 96 -23.96 2.78 -16.94
CA LYS A 96 -23.50 3.38 -18.21
C LYS A 96 -22.06 2.98 -18.50
N ALA A 97 -21.25 2.82 -17.46
CA ALA A 97 -19.85 2.42 -17.58
C ALA A 97 -19.66 0.90 -17.67
N ALA A 98 -20.68 0.08 -17.41
CA ALA A 98 -20.58 -1.38 -17.43
C ALA A 98 -19.83 -1.97 -18.66
N PRO A 99 -20.04 -1.49 -19.91
CA PRO A 99 -19.35 -2.05 -21.07
C PRO A 99 -17.86 -1.72 -21.16
N ILE A 100 -17.38 -0.71 -20.42
CA ILE A 100 -16.01 -0.20 -20.50
C ILE A 100 -15.17 -0.55 -19.25
N ILE A 101 -15.80 -1.03 -18.19
CA ILE A 101 -15.07 -1.46 -16.98
C ILE A 101 -14.15 -2.62 -17.35
N HIS A 102 -12.88 -2.49 -17.01
CA HIS A 102 -11.83 -3.49 -17.27
C HIS A 102 -11.53 -3.77 -18.76
N LEU A 103 -11.96 -2.90 -19.68
CA LEU A 103 -11.78 -3.09 -21.11
C LEU A 103 -10.31 -3.35 -21.49
N GLY A 104 -10.03 -4.52 -22.06
CA GLY A 104 -8.69 -4.88 -22.57
C GLY A 104 -7.61 -5.13 -21.50
N ALA A 105 -7.98 -5.13 -20.21
CA ALA A 105 -7.10 -5.45 -19.10
C ALA A 105 -7.26 -6.92 -18.65
N THR A 106 -6.34 -7.37 -17.80
CA THR A 106 -6.40 -8.69 -17.12
C THR A 106 -6.48 -8.49 -15.61
N SER A 107 -6.87 -9.50 -14.83
CA SER A 107 -7.02 -9.37 -13.37
C SER A 107 -5.76 -8.82 -12.67
N CYS A 108 -4.56 -9.17 -13.14
CA CYS A 108 -3.30 -8.63 -12.63
C CYS A 108 -3.13 -7.11 -12.82
N PHE A 109 -3.85 -6.49 -13.76
CA PHE A 109 -3.83 -5.03 -13.90
C PHE A 109 -4.32 -4.35 -12.62
N VAL A 110 -5.38 -4.86 -11.98
CA VAL A 110 -5.89 -4.28 -10.74
C VAL A 110 -5.25 -4.92 -9.51
N GLY A 111 -5.03 -6.24 -9.52
CA GLY A 111 -4.40 -6.94 -8.39
C GLY A 111 -3.01 -6.40 -8.09
N ASP A 112 -2.08 -6.57 -9.03
CA ASP A 112 -0.68 -6.24 -8.82
C ASP A 112 -0.45 -4.74 -8.65
N ASN A 113 -1.12 -3.88 -9.44
CA ASN A 113 -0.93 -2.43 -9.30
C ASN A 113 -1.55 -1.90 -8.01
N ALA A 114 -2.67 -2.45 -7.52
CA ALA A 114 -3.21 -2.06 -6.22
C ALA A 114 -2.29 -2.49 -5.09
N ASP A 115 -1.73 -3.69 -5.15
CA ASP A 115 -0.75 -4.16 -4.16
C ASP A 115 0.48 -3.26 -4.16
N LEU A 116 0.99 -2.84 -5.32
CA LEU A 116 2.12 -1.90 -5.40
C LEU A 116 1.79 -0.53 -4.79
N ILE A 117 0.58 0.00 -5.02
CA ILE A 117 0.12 1.26 -4.40
C ILE A 117 0.06 1.10 -2.89
N ILE A 118 -0.56 0.04 -2.40
CA ILE A 118 -0.71 -0.26 -0.97
C ILE A 118 0.66 -0.44 -0.32
N MET A 119 1.59 -1.17 -0.95
CA MET A 119 2.95 -1.36 -0.46
C MET A 119 3.72 -0.04 -0.41
N ARG A 120 3.59 0.81 -1.44
CA ARG A 120 4.21 2.15 -1.46
C ARG A 120 3.71 3.02 -0.31
N GLU A 121 2.39 3.09 -0.10
CA GLU A 121 1.79 3.82 1.02
C GLU A 121 2.25 3.25 2.38
N ALA A 122 2.36 1.92 2.50
CA ALA A 122 2.84 1.27 3.72
C ALA A 122 4.31 1.62 4.03
N LEU A 123 5.16 1.69 3.00
CA LEU A 123 6.55 2.11 3.12
C LEU A 123 6.65 3.59 3.53
N GLN A 124 5.77 4.47 3.03
CA GLN A 124 5.71 5.88 3.46
C GLN A 124 5.32 6.04 4.94
N ILE A 125 4.34 5.27 5.41
CA ILE A 125 3.98 5.26 6.85
C ILE A 125 5.17 4.78 7.70
N THR A 126 5.85 3.72 7.22
CA THR A 126 6.97 3.11 7.93
C THR A 126 8.18 4.04 7.98
N SER A 127 8.54 4.70 6.88
CA SER A 127 9.65 5.65 6.83
C SER A 127 9.44 6.83 7.78
N GLY A 128 8.22 7.37 7.86
CA GLY A 128 7.90 8.45 8.82
C GLY A 128 8.11 8.03 10.27
N LYS A 129 7.70 6.81 10.64
CA LYS A 129 7.91 6.26 12.00
C LYS A 129 9.39 5.99 12.27
N LEU A 130 10.13 5.47 11.29
CA LEU A 130 11.55 5.20 11.40
C LEU A 130 12.37 6.48 11.58
N ALA A 131 12.05 7.53 10.82
CA ALA A 131 12.65 8.85 10.99
C ALA A 131 12.42 9.42 12.41
N ALA A 132 11.23 9.20 12.99
CA ALA A 132 10.95 9.59 14.37
C ALA A 132 11.82 8.83 15.39
N VAL A 133 12.02 7.51 15.20
CA VAL A 133 12.92 6.69 16.03
C VAL A 133 14.37 7.18 15.94
N ILE A 134 14.87 7.42 14.72
CA ILE A 134 16.21 7.96 14.49
C ILE A 134 16.39 9.30 15.20
N ASN A 135 15.42 10.21 15.10
CA ASN A 135 15.47 11.50 15.79
C ASN A 135 15.46 11.36 17.32
N LEU A 136 14.67 10.42 17.88
CA LEU A 136 14.65 10.15 19.31
C LEU A 136 15.99 9.56 19.80
N LEU A 137 16.56 8.60 19.07
CA LEU A 137 17.86 8.02 19.37
C LEU A 137 18.99 9.05 19.22
N GLY A 138 18.93 9.92 18.20
CA GLY A 138 19.88 11.02 18.02
C GLY A 138 19.87 12.01 19.18
N ARG A 139 18.67 12.38 19.66
CA ARG A 139 18.51 13.21 20.87
C ARG A 139 19.04 12.51 22.13
N PHE A 140 18.76 11.21 22.29
CA PHE A 140 19.29 10.40 23.39
C PHE A 140 20.83 10.34 23.35
N ALA A 141 21.40 10.05 22.18
CA ALA A 141 22.84 9.97 21.98
C ALA A 141 23.52 11.30 22.30
N LYS A 142 22.95 12.42 21.85
CA LYS A 142 23.46 13.77 22.15
C LYS A 142 23.41 14.08 23.65
N LYS A 143 22.29 13.74 24.32
CA LYS A 143 22.13 13.95 25.77
C LYS A 143 23.18 13.21 26.59
N TYR A 144 23.48 11.96 26.23
CA TYR A 144 24.40 11.09 26.97
C TYR A 144 25.80 10.97 26.35
N ARG A 145 26.19 11.92 25.48
CA ARG A 145 27.43 11.86 24.69
C ARG A 145 28.70 11.76 25.54
N SER A 146 28.67 12.33 26.75
CA SER A 146 29.80 12.41 27.68
C SER A 146 29.65 11.48 28.90
N LEU A 147 28.57 10.70 28.98
CA LEU A 147 28.34 9.79 30.09
C LEU A 147 29.14 8.51 29.89
N ALA A 148 30.29 8.41 30.57
CA ALA A 148 31.17 7.25 30.51
C ALA A 148 30.45 5.96 30.95
N THR A 149 30.76 4.85 30.29
CA THR A 149 30.25 3.51 30.63
C THR A 149 31.26 2.45 30.17
N LEU A 150 31.23 1.29 30.82
CA LEU A 150 32.08 0.15 30.45
C LEU A 150 31.73 -0.35 29.05
N GLY A 151 32.74 -0.50 28.19
CA GLY A 151 32.58 -1.16 26.89
C GLY A 151 32.48 -2.67 27.04
N PHE A 152 31.85 -3.34 26.08
CA PHE A 152 31.74 -4.80 26.07
C PHE A 152 32.07 -5.37 24.69
N THR A 153 32.98 -6.35 24.67
CA THR A 153 33.25 -7.22 23.52
C THR A 153 33.14 -8.66 23.99
N HIS A 154 32.47 -9.54 23.25
CA HIS A 154 32.13 -10.89 23.75
C HIS A 154 31.36 -10.88 25.09
N PHE A 155 30.60 -9.81 25.36
CA PHE A 155 30.00 -9.51 26.67
C PHE A 155 30.97 -9.47 27.86
N GLN A 156 32.28 -9.31 27.60
CA GLN A 156 33.31 -9.12 28.61
C GLN A 156 33.75 -7.65 28.69
N PRO A 157 34.16 -7.16 29.87
CA PRO A 157 34.69 -5.80 30.06
C PRO A 157 35.77 -5.44 29.04
N ALA A 158 35.60 -4.31 28.38
CA ALA A 158 36.54 -3.74 27.42
C ALA A 158 36.78 -2.25 27.71
N GLN A 159 37.55 -1.57 26.86
CA GLN A 159 37.85 -0.15 27.00
C GLN A 159 36.58 0.70 27.15
N LEU A 160 36.68 1.78 27.93
CA LEU A 160 35.57 2.68 28.22
C LEU A 160 35.00 3.31 26.94
N THR A 161 33.69 3.52 26.95
CA THR A 161 32.96 4.26 25.92
C THR A 161 31.97 5.21 26.59
N THR A 162 31.04 5.79 25.84
CA THR A 162 29.93 6.56 26.41
C THR A 162 28.58 5.95 26.04
N ILE A 163 27.58 6.16 26.89
CA ILE A 163 26.20 5.73 26.60
C ILE A 163 25.72 6.36 25.28
N GLY A 164 26.07 7.62 25.04
CA GLY A 164 25.76 8.28 23.78
C GLY A 164 26.45 7.62 22.58
N LYS A 165 27.75 7.29 22.66
CA LYS A 165 28.46 6.57 21.61
C LYS A 165 27.81 5.21 21.32
N ARG A 166 27.41 4.46 22.34
CA ARG A 166 26.69 3.19 22.15
C ARG A 166 25.37 3.40 21.40
N ALA A 167 24.59 4.41 21.78
CA ALA A 167 23.33 4.73 21.12
C ALA A 167 23.49 5.15 19.64
N THR A 168 24.62 5.76 19.27
CA THR A 168 24.88 6.06 17.85
C THR A 168 25.00 4.82 16.98
N LEU A 169 25.45 3.69 17.56
CA LEU A 169 25.53 2.42 16.83
C LEU A 169 24.13 1.87 16.54
N TRP A 170 23.23 1.88 17.52
CA TRP A 170 21.82 1.50 17.31
C TRP A 170 21.12 2.43 16.30
N CYS A 171 21.39 3.73 16.40
CA CYS A 171 20.83 4.72 15.50
C CYS A 171 21.31 4.52 14.06
N TYR A 172 22.57 4.10 13.86
CA TYR A 172 23.14 3.89 12.54
C TYR A 172 22.45 2.76 11.76
N GLU A 173 22.11 1.66 12.43
CA GLU A 173 21.34 0.56 11.82
C GLU A 173 20.00 1.07 11.26
N PHE A 174 19.24 1.83 12.05
CA PHE A 174 17.98 2.40 11.58
C PHE A 174 18.13 3.42 10.45
N VAL A 175 19.24 4.17 10.41
CA VAL A 175 19.55 5.06 9.28
C VAL A 175 19.79 4.26 8.00
N MET A 176 20.45 3.11 8.09
CA MET A 176 20.63 2.21 6.95
C MET A 176 19.29 1.61 6.50
N ASP A 177 18.43 1.20 7.43
CA ASP A 177 17.08 0.72 7.12
C ASP A 177 16.23 1.79 6.42
N LEU A 178 16.31 3.05 6.87
CA LEU A 178 15.55 4.16 6.27
C LEU A 178 15.99 4.41 4.83
N ARG A 179 17.31 4.39 4.57
CA ARG A 179 17.86 4.54 3.23
C ARG A 179 17.37 3.46 2.27
N GLU A 180 17.25 2.21 2.73
CA GLU A 180 16.70 1.14 1.89
C GLU A 180 15.22 1.39 1.58
N ILE A 181 14.42 1.82 2.56
CA ILE A 181 13.01 2.16 2.33
C ILE A 181 12.87 3.31 1.33
N GLU A 182 13.67 4.37 1.47
CA GLU A 182 13.70 5.52 0.55
C GLU A 182 14.07 5.08 -0.87
N TYR A 183 15.10 4.25 -1.02
CA TYR A 183 15.49 3.68 -2.30
C TYR A 183 14.35 2.88 -2.95
N ARG A 184 13.61 2.06 -2.18
CA ARG A 184 12.46 1.32 -2.71
C ARG A 184 11.32 2.24 -3.12
N LEU A 185 11.03 3.30 -2.36
CA LEU A 185 10.01 4.28 -2.72
C LEU A 185 10.36 5.00 -4.03
N GLU A 186 11.63 5.25 -4.30
CA GLU A 186 12.09 5.90 -5.54
C GLU A 186 12.09 4.95 -6.74
N THR A 187 12.36 3.66 -6.53
CA THR A 187 12.65 2.71 -7.62
C THR A 187 11.56 1.67 -7.90
N LEU A 188 10.49 1.62 -7.09
CA LEU A 188 9.42 0.61 -7.24
C LEU A 188 8.72 0.73 -8.62
N PRO A 189 8.81 -0.31 -9.49
CA PRO A 189 8.23 -0.24 -10.82
C PRO A 189 6.75 -0.65 -10.81
N PHE A 190 5.90 0.15 -11.45
CA PHE A 190 4.53 -0.24 -11.75
C PHE A 190 4.46 -1.25 -12.89
N ARG A 191 3.45 -2.13 -12.86
CA ARG A 191 3.22 -3.11 -13.92
C ARG A 191 2.28 -2.52 -14.97
N GLY A 192 2.68 -2.59 -16.25
CA GLY A 192 1.86 -2.13 -17.37
C GLY A 192 0.52 -2.89 -17.51
N VAL A 193 -0.33 -2.44 -18.44
CA VAL A 193 -1.71 -2.95 -18.63
C VAL A 193 -1.76 -4.40 -19.16
N LYS A 194 -0.71 -4.86 -19.88
CA LYS A 194 -0.61 -6.20 -20.49
C LYS A 194 0.68 -6.90 -20.06
N ARG A 195 0.60 -8.20 -19.74
CA ARG A 195 1.74 -9.03 -19.28
C ARG A 195 3.01 -9.00 -20.17
N TYR A 196 2.88 -8.69 -21.46
CA TYR A 196 4.00 -8.64 -22.41
C TYR A 196 4.61 -7.24 -22.64
N HIS A 197 3.98 -6.16 -22.15
CA HIS A 197 4.47 -4.79 -22.33
C HIS A 197 5.13 -4.29 -21.03
N ARG A 198 6.31 -4.86 -20.69
CA ARG A 198 7.06 -4.51 -19.46
C ARG A 198 7.57 -3.06 -19.42
N TYR A 199 7.48 -2.30 -20.52
CA TYR A 199 8.05 -0.95 -20.64
C TYR A 199 7.11 0.06 -21.33
N THR A 200 5.81 0.02 -21.06
CA THR A 200 4.94 1.18 -21.37
C THR A 200 4.81 2.02 -20.11
N GLY A 201 5.70 3.00 -20.01
CA GLY A 201 5.76 3.92 -18.88
C GLY A 201 4.51 4.79 -18.73
N PHE A 202 4.35 5.30 -17.51
CA PHE A 202 3.57 6.48 -17.15
C PHE A 202 2.09 6.48 -17.57
N PHE A 203 1.27 5.66 -16.89
CA PHE A 203 -0.18 5.89 -16.80
C PHE A 203 -0.66 6.43 -15.45
N PHE A 204 0.23 6.57 -14.47
CA PHE A 204 -0.12 6.95 -13.10
C PHE A 204 0.62 8.22 -12.67
N GLY A 205 0.17 9.37 -13.17
CA GLY A 205 0.68 10.69 -12.75
C GLY A 205 -0.02 11.26 -11.51
N THR A 206 -0.89 10.49 -10.86
CA THR A 206 -1.81 10.97 -9.81
C THR A 206 -1.95 10.03 -8.60
N PHE A 207 -1.00 9.12 -8.39
CA PHE A 207 -0.90 8.30 -7.18
C PHE A 207 0.39 8.61 -6.42
#